data_AF-A0A383RS45-F1
#
_entry.id   AF-A0A383RS45-F1
#
_cell.length_a   1.000
_cell.length_b   1.000
_cell.length_c   1.000
_cell.angle_alpha   90.00
_cell.angle_beta   90.00
_cell.angle_gamma   90.00
#
_symmetry.space_group_name_H-M   'P 1'
#
loop_
_entity.id
_entity.type
_entity.pdbx_description
1 polymer ?
#
loop_
_entity_poly.entity_id
_entity_poly.type
_entity_poly.pdbx_seq_one_letter_code
_entity_poly.pdbx_strand_id
1 'polypeptide(L)' 'MSSHTIDADIKVKWAEGQSAYSPGTPEELLLIAVDLLVRDRGSEATRSFIEQVLERYAPHAAIAIEPGAR' A
#
# COMPACT_ATOMS: atom_id res chain seq x y z
N MET A 1 -11.86 -18.86 -0.88
CA MET A 1 -11.28 -17.60 -0.38
C MET A 1 -10.11 -18.00 0.49
N SER A 2 -8.89 -17.67 0.10
CA SER A 2 -7.69 -18.00 0.87
C SER A 2 -7.70 -17.17 2.15
N SER A 3 -7.98 -17.80 3.30
CA SER A 3 -7.94 -17.13 4.60
C SER A 3 -6.48 -16.93 4.97
N HIS A 4 -5.91 -15.78 4.60
CA HIS A 4 -4.59 -15.38 5.05
C HIS A 4 -4.71 -14.76 6.44
N THR A 5 -3.98 -15.32 7.41
CA THR A 5 -3.83 -14.73 8.74
C THR A 5 -2.53 -13.93 8.75
N ILE A 6 -2.58 -12.71 9.26
CA ILE A 6 -1.41 -11.87 9.47
C ILE A 6 -1.05 -11.92 10.96
N ASP A 7 0.23 -12.16 11.25
CA ASP A 7 0.82 -11.99 12.58
C ASP A 7 1.84 -10.85 12.48
N ALA A 8 1.49 -9.69 13.03
CA ALA A 8 2.29 -8.48 12.99
C ALA A 8 2.23 -7.74 14.34
N ASP A 9 3.39 -7.28 14.82
CA ASP A 9 3.51 -6.40 15.98
C ASP A 9 4.14 -5.08 15.52
N ILE A 10 3.30 -4.06 15.34
CA ILE A 10 3.71 -2.75 14.82
C ILE A 10 3.77 -1.78 15.99
N LYS A 11 4.96 -1.28 16.31
CA LYS A 11 5.19 -0.27 17.35
C LYS A 11 5.69 1.01 16.73
N VAL A 12 5.00 2.10 16.99
CA VAL A 12 5.31 3.43 16.45
C VAL A 12 5.56 4.40 17.60
N LYS A 13 6.62 5.19 17.47
CA LYS A 13 7.00 6.22 18.43
C LYS A 13 6.72 7.59 17.81
N TRP A 14 6.01 8.41 18.57
CA TRP A 14 5.62 9.78 18.24
C TRP A 14 6.28 10.75 19.21
N ALA A 15 6.21 12.05 18.92
CA ALA A 15 6.66 13.06 19.87
C ALA A 15 5.78 13.07 21.14
N GLU A 16 4.50 12.74 21.01
CA GLU A 16 3.49 12.77 22.07
C GLU A 16 3.35 11.44 22.84
N GLY A 17 4.02 10.37 22.39
CA GLY A 17 3.90 9.05 23.01
C GLY A 17 4.20 7.90 22.06
N GLN A 18 3.60 6.72 22.32
CA GLN A 18 3.76 5.54 21.47
C GLN A 18 2.39 4.93 21.13
N SER A 19 2.31 4.29 19.97
CA SER A 19 1.16 3.48 19.53
C SER A 19 1.62 2.08 19.18
N ALA A 20 0.77 1.09 19.45
CA ALA A 20 1.02 -0.30 19.11
C ALA A 20 -0.21 -0.88 18.40
N TYR A 21 0.02 -1.68 17.37
CA TYR A 21 -1.02 -2.30 16.56
C TYR A 21 -0.68 -3.76 16.27
N SER A 22 -1.72 -4.59 16.20
CA SER A 22 -1.60 -6.01 15.87
C SER A 22 -2.70 -6.42 14.88
N PRO A 23 -2.56 -6.07 13.58
CA PRO A 23 -3.56 -6.41 12.57
C PRO A 23 -3.58 -7.92 12.32
N GLY A 24 -4.79 -8.49 12.25
CA GLY A 24 -5.00 -9.89 11.92
C GLY A 24 -5.34 -10.13 10.44
N THR A 25 -5.68 -9.07 9.72
CA THR A 25 -6.10 -9.11 8.31
C THR A 25 -5.28 -8.16 7.42
N PRO A 26 -5.19 -8.43 6.10
CA PRO A 26 -4.58 -7.51 5.15
C PRO A 26 -5.21 -6.11 5.16
N GLU A 27 -6.52 -6.02 5.32
CA GLU A 27 -7.27 -4.78 5.37
C GLU A 27 -6.89 -3.93 6.58
N GLU A 28 -6.83 -4.54 7.76
CA GLU A 28 -6.37 -3.86 8.98
C GLU A 28 -4.93 -3.39 8.85
N LEU A 29 -4.04 -4.23 8.31
CA LEU A 29 -2.65 -3.87 8.08
C LEU A 29 -2.53 -2.66 7.15
N LEU A 30 -3.30 -2.64 6.06
CA LEU A 30 -3.26 -1.55 5.10
C LEU A 30 -3.79 -0.24 5.69
N LEU A 31 -4.87 -0.28 6.47
CA LEU A 31 -5.40 0.91 7.15
C LEU A 31 -4.37 1.52 8.09
N ILE A 32 -3.67 0.69 8.87
CA ILE A 32 -2.58 1.15 9.75
C ILE A 32 -1.46 1.76 8.90
N ALA A 33 -0.99 1.07 7.86
CA ALA A 33 0.10 1.56 7.02
C ALA A 33 -0.22 2.91 6.36
N VAL A 34 -1.46 3.09 5.87
CA VAL A 34 -1.93 4.34 5.27
C VAL A 34 -2.00 5.46 6.31
N ASP A 35 -2.57 5.22 7.50
CA ASP A 35 -2.61 6.23 8.57
C ASP A 35 -1.20 6.72 8.95
N LEU A 36 -0.26 5.79 9.11
CA LEU A 36 1.15 6.13 9.40
C LEU A 36 1.77 6.98 8.28
N LEU A 37 1.52 6.62 7.02
CA LEU A 37 2.06 7.36 5.89
C LEU A 37 1.46 8.76 5.75
N VAL A 38 0.15 8.91 5.99
CA VAL A 38 -0.52 10.23 6.01
C VAL A 38 0.05 11.11 7.13
N ARG A 39 0.30 10.56 8.32
CA ARG A 39 0.90 11.32 9.43
C ARG A 39 2.34 11.75 9.14
N ASP A 40 3.12 10.93 8.44
CA ASP A 40 4.52 11.23 8.12
C ASP A 40 4.67 12.16 6.90
N ARG A 41 3.82 12.01 5.87
CA ARG A 41 4.01 12.63 4.54
C ARG A 41 2.84 13.47 4.05
N GLY A 42 1.69 13.41 4.70
CA GLY A 42 0.46 14.06 4.27
C GLY A 42 -0.29 13.29 3.17
N SER A 43 -1.57 13.62 3.01
CA SER A 43 -2.53 12.84 2.20
C SER A 43 -2.16 12.74 0.72
N GLU A 44 -1.69 13.82 0.10
CA GLU A 44 -1.34 13.84 -1.33
C GLU A 44 -0.12 12.95 -1.65
N ALA A 45 0.90 12.99 -0.79
CA ALA A 45 2.07 12.13 -0.94
C ALA A 45 1.70 10.66 -0.78
N THR A 46 0.88 10.34 0.24
CA THR A 46 0.34 8.99 0.45
C THR A 46 -0.41 8.49 -0.78
N ARG A 47 -1.27 9.33 -1.37
CA ARG A 47 -2.02 8.97 -2.58
C ARG A 47 -1.09 8.59 -3.72
N SER A 48 -0.08 9.41 -4.02
CA SER A 48 0.90 9.11 -5.07
C SER A 48 1.66 7.81 -4.81
N PHE A 49 2.01 7.51 -3.55
CA PHE A 49 2.62 6.23 -3.19
C PHE A 49 1.72 5.04 -3.47
N ILE A 50 0.43 5.14 -3.15
CA ILE A 50 -0.55 4.07 -3.41
C ILE A 50 -0.69 3.85 -4.92
N GLU A 51 -0.81 4.93 -5.70
CA GLU A 51 -0.89 4.86 -7.17
C GLU A 51 0.31 4.11 -7.77
N GLN A 52 1.54 4.44 -7.35
CA GLN A 52 2.76 3.73 -7.78
C GLN A 52 2.76 2.24 -7.43
N VAL A 53 2.17 1.84 -6.30
CA VAL A 53 2.04 0.42 -5.95
C VAL A 53 1.06 -0.27 -6.89
N LEU A 54 -0.09 0.35 -7.15
CA LEU A 54 -1.14 -0.19 -8.01
C LEU A 54 -0.68 -0.32 -9.48
N GLU A 55 0.14 0.61 -9.97
CA GLU A 55 0.74 0.55 -11.31
C GLU A 55 1.53 -0.75 -11.55
N ARG A 56 2.14 -1.34 -10.52
CA ARG A 56 2.86 -2.62 -10.65
C ARG A 56 1.95 -3.80 -10.98
N TYR A 57 0.67 -3.68 -10.62
CA TYR A 57 -0.36 -4.68 -10.90
C TYR A 57 -1.24 -4.29 -12.08
N ALA A 58 -1.02 -3.11 -12.66
CA ALA A 58 -1.69 -2.76 -13.90
C ALA A 58 -1.31 -3.81 -14.96
N PRO A 59 -2.30 -4.35 -15.69
CA PRO A 59 -2.01 -5.23 -16.81
C PRO A 59 -1.08 -4.45 -17.73
N HIS A 60 0.12 -4.98 -17.97
CA HIS A 60 1.02 -4.39 -18.96
C HIS A 60 0.21 -4.39 -20.25
N ALA A 61 -0.15 -3.21 -20.75
CA ALA A 61 -0.80 -3.09 -22.03
C ALA A 61 0.16 -3.77 -23.01
N ALA A 62 -0.24 -4.94 -23.51
CA ALA A 62 0.53 -5.66 -24.51
C ALA A 62 0.79 -4.64 -25.61
N ILE A 63 2.06 -4.29 -25.82
CA ILE A 63 2.46 -3.37 -26.87
C ILE A 63 1.89 -3.98 -28.14
N ALA A 64 0.85 -3.35 -28.70
CA ALA A 64 0.30 -3.74 -29.98
C ALA A 64 1.38 -3.40 -31.01
N ILE A 65 2.20 -4.38 -31.34
CA ILE A 65 3.10 -4.30 -32.48
C ILE A 65 2.17 -4.35 -33.70
N GLU A 66 1.78 -3.19 -34.22
CA GLU A 66 1.02 -3.07 -35.47
C GLU A 66 1.81 -3.78 -36.59
N PRO A 67 1.32 -4.90 -37.14
CA PRO A 67 2.03 -5.61 -38.20
C PRO A 67 1.66 -4.93 -39.53
N GLY A 68 2.32 -3.81 -39.85
CA GLY A 68 1.87 -3.00 -40.98
C GLY A 68 2.82 -1.93 -41.49
N ALA A 69 4.14 -2.15 -41.45
CA ALA A 69 5.08 -1.36 -42.23
C ALA A 69 5.88 -2.32 -43.14
N ARG A 70 5.36 -2.53 -44.35
CA ARG A 70 6.11 -2.99 -45.52
C ARG A 70 5.92 -1.98 -46.63
#